data_AF-A0A139IU79-F1
#
_entry.id   AF-A0A139IU79-F1
#
_cell.length_a   1.000
_cell.length_b   1.000
_cell.length_c   1.000
_cell.angle_alpha   90.00
_cell.angle_beta   90.00
_cell.angle_gamma   90.00
#
_symmetry.space_group_name_H-M   'P 1'
#
loop_
_entity.id
_entity.type
_entity.pdbx_description
1 polymer ?
#
loop_
_entity_poly.entity_id
_entity_poly.type
_entity_poly.pdbx_seq_one_letter_code
_entity_poly.pdbx_strand_id
1 'polypeptide(L)'
;MEIGLSSETAEGRPAKRLREEDSDHPETTTSALAAGNGYTIPHFRPSLPAPPGTIIPSVEQMLDALSPSQIRSVLATTISADPTYCALSCLTDCWTQNLLTEQARVIDFDYYSKDVWRTLNIKYRKLSGSKQYDMSFDAFESVTDSIDSIRNQVSPSSSYGTNLSALETLRKIGKSILLSDDCLGSEVRKQFGHDSSYVEAMMHIVECMSPEERVAAGRNVSEPGKGELYDKIDWVAKEAAGYVMFEGLEEVLNLLDGGEDEEDEEDQEDKENVGDDQEDAGEPHAYDRHIGMQS
;
A
#
# COMPACT_ATOMS: atom_id res chain seq x y z
N MET A 1 -57.07 -20.36 -18.04
CA MET A 1 -57.30 -19.24 -18.97
C MET A 1 -55.95 -18.58 -19.15
N GLU A 2 -55.19 -18.90 -20.21
CA GLU A 2 -55.29 -18.27 -21.55
C GLU A 2 -55.24 -16.74 -21.45
N ILE A 3 -54.39 -15.95 -22.11
CA ILE A 3 -53.23 -16.04 -23.05
C ILE A 3 -52.79 -14.57 -23.18
N GLY A 4 -51.54 -14.28 -23.55
CA GLY A 4 -51.16 -12.90 -23.86
C GLY A 4 -49.71 -12.66 -24.24
N LEU A 5 -49.20 -13.41 -25.23
CA LEU A 5 -47.99 -13.06 -25.98
C LEU A 5 -48.25 -11.81 -26.82
N SER A 6 -47.32 -10.85 -26.83
CA SER A 6 -47.15 -9.90 -27.94
C SER A 6 -45.68 -9.56 -28.10
N SER A 7 -45.13 -10.10 -29.19
CA SER A 7 -43.89 -9.72 -29.82
C SER A 7 -44.07 -8.40 -30.57
N GLU A 8 -43.08 -7.51 -30.53
CA GLU A 8 -42.85 -6.60 -31.65
C GLU A 8 -41.36 -6.26 -31.77
N THR A 9 -40.78 -6.76 -32.86
CA THR A 9 -39.49 -6.42 -33.46
C THR A 9 -39.57 -5.08 -34.17
N ALA A 10 -38.56 -4.23 -34.06
CA ALA A 10 -38.30 -3.17 -35.02
C ALA A 10 -36.79 -2.95 -35.24
N GLU A 11 -36.37 -3.22 -36.46
CA GLU A 11 -35.05 -2.99 -37.02
C GLU A 11 -34.80 -1.51 -37.35
N GLY A 12 -33.52 -1.12 -37.36
CA GLY A 12 -32.97 -0.31 -38.46
C GLY A 12 -32.62 1.15 -38.19
N ARG A 13 -31.32 1.46 -38.08
CA ARG A 13 -30.51 2.07 -39.17
C ARG A 13 -29.10 2.47 -38.69
N PRO A 14 -28.05 2.24 -39.50
CA PRO A 14 -26.68 2.63 -39.17
C PRO A 14 -26.35 4.04 -39.66
N ALA A 15 -25.65 4.82 -38.83
CA ALA A 15 -25.17 6.16 -39.17
C ALA A 15 -23.75 6.11 -39.76
N LYS A 16 -23.70 6.36 -41.08
CA LYS A 16 -22.71 7.09 -41.90
C LYS A 16 -21.27 7.24 -41.38
N ARG A 17 -20.35 6.62 -42.15
CA ARG A 17 -18.94 7.02 -42.34
C ARG A 17 -18.82 8.45 -42.87
N LEU A 18 -17.89 9.22 -42.30
CA LEU A 18 -17.23 10.41 -42.86
C LEU A 18 -15.74 10.02 -43.00
N ARG A 19 -15.28 9.71 -44.22
CA ARG A 19 -14.61 10.60 -45.18
C ARG A 19 -13.21 10.99 -44.69
N GLU A 20 -12.25 10.18 -45.14
CA GLU A 20 -10.83 10.48 -45.23
C GLU A 20 -10.66 11.70 -46.15
N GLU A 21 -9.90 12.71 -45.69
CA GLU A 21 -9.35 13.73 -46.58
C GLU A 21 -7.82 13.70 -46.42
N ASP A 22 -7.19 13.27 -47.51
CA ASP A 22 -5.79 13.44 -47.86
C ASP A 22 -5.38 14.92 -47.70
N SER A 23 -4.18 15.14 -47.16
CA SER A 23 -3.45 16.40 -47.37
C SER A 23 -1.95 16.15 -47.27
N ASP A 24 -1.37 16.01 -48.46
CA ASP A 24 -0.11 16.58 -48.95
C ASP A 24 1.08 16.71 -47.99
N HIS A 25 2.06 15.85 -48.26
CA HIS A 25 3.48 16.10 -48.04
C HIS A 25 3.95 17.37 -48.76
N PRO A 26 4.84 18.14 -48.12
CA PRO A 26 5.96 18.73 -48.85
C PRO A 26 7.28 18.06 -48.42
N GLU A 27 7.93 17.50 -49.42
CA GLU A 27 9.34 17.09 -49.41
C GLU A 27 10.20 18.21 -48.83
N THR A 28 11.01 17.88 -47.81
CA THR A 28 12.15 18.72 -47.42
C THR A 28 13.40 17.87 -47.40
N THR A 29 13.98 17.73 -48.59
CA THR A 29 15.34 17.24 -48.80
C THR A 29 16.30 18.27 -48.22
N THR A 30 16.88 18.00 -47.04
CA THR A 30 18.03 18.76 -46.56
C THR A 30 19.11 17.80 -46.06
N SER A 31 20.08 17.62 -46.96
CA SER A 31 21.52 17.57 -46.73
C SER A 31 22.05 16.92 -45.45
N ALA A 32 22.76 15.81 -45.68
CA ALA A 32 23.68 15.19 -44.76
C ALA A 32 24.68 16.20 -44.17
N LEU A 33 24.70 16.32 -42.84
CA LEU A 33 25.85 16.77 -42.08
C LEU A 33 26.06 15.78 -40.93
N ALA A 34 27.26 15.21 -40.95
CA ALA A 34 27.75 14.20 -40.03
C ALA A 34 27.68 14.67 -38.57
N ALA A 35 26.76 14.08 -37.80
CA ALA A 35 26.91 13.95 -36.37
C ALA A 35 27.47 12.54 -36.11
N GLY A 36 28.68 12.48 -35.58
CA GLY A 36 29.32 11.23 -35.22
C GLY A 36 28.50 10.50 -34.16
N ASN A 37 27.71 9.51 -34.59
CA ASN A 37 27.23 8.48 -33.69
C ASN A 37 28.46 7.74 -33.18
N GLY A 38 28.90 8.09 -31.97
CA GLY A 38 29.75 7.24 -31.16
C GLY A 38 28.98 5.97 -30.84
N TYR A 39 28.97 5.02 -31.77
CA TYR A 39 28.54 3.66 -31.48
C TYR A 39 29.54 3.08 -30.48
N THR A 40 29.18 3.12 -29.19
CA THR A 40 29.87 2.38 -28.16
C THR A 40 29.79 0.90 -28.53
N ILE A 41 30.92 0.31 -28.94
CA ILE A 41 30.99 -1.12 -29.25
C ILE A 41 30.58 -1.87 -27.97
N PRO A 42 29.60 -2.78 -28.00
CA PRO A 42 29.20 -3.53 -26.83
C PRO A 42 30.43 -4.24 -26.26
N HIS A 43 30.73 -3.99 -24.99
CA HIS A 43 31.85 -4.62 -24.29
C HIS A 43 31.58 -6.13 -24.23
N PHE A 44 32.16 -6.87 -25.18
CA PHE A 44 32.06 -8.31 -25.24
C PHE A 44 32.83 -8.89 -24.05
N ARG A 45 32.10 -9.30 -23.01
CA ARG A 45 32.71 -10.00 -21.86
C ARG A 45 33.03 -11.43 -22.32
N PRO A 46 34.32 -11.83 -22.40
CA PRO A 46 34.66 -13.19 -22.81
C PRO A 46 34.12 -14.18 -21.79
N SER A 47 33.49 -15.26 -22.27
CA SER A 47 33.08 -16.36 -21.41
C SER A 47 34.31 -17.10 -20.87
N LEU A 48 34.15 -17.72 -19.69
CA LEU A 48 35.17 -18.64 -19.18
C LEU A 48 35.28 -19.85 -20.11
N PRO A 49 36.50 -20.37 -20.34
CA PRO A 49 36.71 -21.52 -21.21
C PRO A 49 36.02 -22.76 -20.63
N ALA A 50 35.21 -23.43 -21.44
CA ALA A 50 34.62 -24.71 -21.09
C ALA A 50 35.70 -25.82 -21.13
N PRO A 51 35.65 -26.81 -20.21
CA PRO A 51 36.58 -27.95 -20.25
C PRO A 51 36.47 -28.74 -21.57
N PRO A 52 37.56 -29.35 -22.06
CA PRO A 52 37.53 -30.17 -23.28
C PRO A 52 36.50 -31.30 -23.19
N GLY A 53 35.67 -31.46 -24.22
CA GLY A 53 34.61 -32.47 -24.26
C GLY A 53 33.32 -32.10 -23.52
N THR A 54 33.22 -30.89 -22.98
CA THR A 54 31.99 -30.40 -22.35
C THR A 54 30.93 -30.11 -23.41
N ILE A 55 29.76 -30.74 -23.25
CA ILE A 55 28.55 -30.38 -24.00
C ILE A 55 27.98 -29.14 -23.32
N ILE A 56 27.81 -28.04 -24.07
CA ILE A 56 27.19 -26.82 -23.55
C ILE A 56 25.70 -27.13 -23.30
N PRO A 57 25.20 -27.02 -22.05
CA PRO A 57 23.80 -27.27 -21.74
C PRO A 57 22.87 -26.21 -22.35
N SER A 58 21.56 -26.47 -22.38
CA SER A 58 20.57 -25.44 -22.74
C SER A 58 20.52 -24.32 -21.69
N VAL A 59 19.97 -23.17 -22.06
CA VAL A 59 19.77 -22.05 -21.10
C VAL A 59 18.92 -22.49 -19.91
N GLU A 60 17.85 -23.26 -20.14
CA GLU A 60 17.00 -23.81 -19.08
C GLU A 60 17.80 -24.70 -18.12
N GLN A 61 18.61 -25.62 -18.65
CA GLN A 61 19.47 -26.49 -17.84
C GLN A 61 20.52 -25.71 -17.04
N MET A 62 21.03 -24.59 -17.59
CA MET A 62 21.92 -23.70 -16.86
C MET A 62 21.18 -23.00 -15.72
N LEU A 63 19.98 -22.47 -15.97
CA LEU A 63 19.18 -21.79 -14.96
C LEU A 63 18.79 -22.73 -13.82
N ASP A 64 18.37 -23.96 -14.13
CA ASP A 64 17.97 -24.98 -13.14
C ASP A 64 19.15 -25.43 -12.26
N ALA A 65 20.38 -25.38 -12.78
CA ALA A 65 21.59 -25.75 -12.04
C ALA A 65 22.10 -24.63 -11.12
N LEU A 66 21.65 -23.39 -11.30
CA LEU A 66 22.07 -22.24 -10.50
C LEU A 66 21.19 -22.08 -9.25
N SER A 67 21.83 -21.80 -8.13
CA SER A 67 21.12 -21.38 -6.92
C SER A 67 20.51 -19.97 -7.07
N PRO A 68 19.50 -19.60 -6.25
CA PRO A 68 18.87 -18.28 -6.32
C PRO A 68 19.87 -17.11 -6.17
N SER A 69 20.91 -17.27 -5.34
CA SER A 69 21.95 -16.24 -5.17
C SER A 69 22.82 -16.07 -6.41
N GLN A 70 23.13 -17.17 -7.11
CA GLN A 70 23.86 -17.13 -8.37
C GLN A 70 23.03 -16.48 -9.49
N ILE A 71 21.73 -16.80 -9.58
CA ILE A 71 20.81 -16.17 -10.54
C ILE A 71 20.75 -14.65 -10.29
N ARG A 72 20.58 -14.22 -9.03
CA ARG A 72 20.59 -12.79 -8.67
C ARG A 72 21.89 -12.10 -9.05
N SER A 73 23.04 -12.73 -8.80
CA SER A 73 24.36 -12.19 -9.14
C SER A 73 24.56 -12.05 -10.66
N VAL A 74 24.14 -13.06 -11.43
CA VAL A 74 24.17 -13.02 -12.90
C VAL A 74 23.27 -11.90 -13.42
N LEU A 75 22.03 -11.79 -12.93
CA LEU A 75 21.11 -10.72 -13.34
C LEU A 75 21.65 -9.33 -13.01
N ALA A 76 22.15 -9.11 -11.79
CA ALA A 76 22.73 -7.82 -11.38
C ALA A 76 23.94 -7.43 -12.24
N THR A 77 24.81 -8.41 -12.54
CA THR A 77 25.98 -8.19 -13.41
C THR A 77 25.54 -7.88 -14.84
N THR A 78 24.54 -8.60 -15.37
CA THR A 78 24.00 -8.38 -16.71
C THR A 78 23.36 -7.01 -16.83
N ILE A 79 22.51 -6.60 -15.87
CA ILE A 79 21.88 -5.28 -15.85
C ILE A 79 22.93 -4.17 -15.82
N SER A 80 23.96 -4.32 -14.99
CA SER A 80 25.03 -3.30 -14.87
C SER A 80 25.88 -3.18 -16.13
N ALA A 81 25.99 -4.25 -16.92
CA ALA A 81 26.79 -4.31 -18.13
C ALA A 81 25.97 -4.10 -19.42
N ASP A 82 24.65 -3.91 -19.31
CA ASP A 82 23.73 -3.80 -20.44
C ASP A 82 23.52 -2.32 -20.86
N PRO A 83 24.17 -1.85 -21.93
CA PRO A 83 24.01 -0.47 -22.40
C PRO A 83 22.66 -0.22 -23.08
N THR A 84 21.91 -1.27 -23.44
CA THR A 84 20.60 -1.12 -24.12
C THR A 84 19.43 -1.14 -23.14
N TYR A 85 19.69 -1.29 -21.85
CA TYR A 85 18.67 -1.37 -20.77
C TYR A 85 17.65 -2.51 -20.95
N CYS A 86 17.86 -3.43 -21.89
CA CYS A 86 16.93 -4.51 -22.20
C CYS A 86 16.72 -5.46 -21.01
N ALA A 87 17.80 -5.82 -20.31
CA ALA A 87 17.73 -6.69 -19.14
C ALA A 87 16.97 -6.04 -17.98
N LEU A 88 17.15 -4.72 -17.78
CA LEU A 88 16.41 -3.96 -16.79
C LEU A 88 14.93 -3.88 -17.17
N SER A 89 14.61 -3.52 -18.43
CA SER A 89 13.24 -3.48 -18.92
C SER A 89 12.52 -4.82 -18.77
N CYS A 90 13.15 -5.95 -19.15
CA CYS A 90 12.55 -7.27 -18.96
C CYS A 90 12.28 -7.61 -17.48
N LEU A 91 13.18 -7.21 -16.58
CA LEU A 91 12.97 -7.39 -15.14
C LEU A 91 11.80 -6.53 -14.64
N THR A 92 11.77 -5.25 -15.03
CA THR A 92 10.69 -4.32 -14.70
C THR A 92 9.36 -4.81 -15.24
N ASP A 93 9.30 -5.30 -16.47
CA ASP A 93 8.09 -5.85 -17.08
C ASP A 93 7.63 -7.09 -16.31
N CYS A 94 8.53 -8.01 -15.98
CA CYS A 94 8.18 -9.21 -15.20
C CYS A 94 7.66 -8.85 -13.81
N TRP A 95 8.32 -7.92 -13.12
CA TRP A 95 7.86 -7.41 -11.82
C TRP A 95 6.50 -6.72 -11.93
N THR A 96 6.30 -5.87 -12.94
CA THR A 96 5.05 -5.15 -13.20
C THR A 96 3.92 -6.12 -13.51
N GLN A 97 4.15 -7.15 -14.33
CA GLN A 97 3.16 -8.19 -14.63
C GLN A 97 2.75 -8.95 -13.38
N ASN A 98 3.71 -9.30 -12.50
CA ASN A 98 3.41 -9.94 -11.23
C ASN A 98 2.59 -9.02 -10.31
N LEU A 99 2.96 -7.74 -10.22
CA LEU A 99 2.22 -6.73 -9.45
C LEU A 99 0.79 -6.56 -9.98
N LEU A 100 0.61 -6.41 -11.29
CA LEU A 100 -0.71 -6.27 -11.92
C LEU A 100 -1.57 -7.53 -11.73
N THR A 101 -0.96 -8.71 -11.79
CA THR A 101 -1.66 -9.98 -11.54
C THR A 101 -2.15 -10.05 -10.10
N GLU A 102 -1.31 -9.64 -9.15
CA GLU A 102 -1.68 -9.62 -7.74
C GLU A 102 -2.74 -8.55 -7.43
N GLN A 103 -2.62 -7.36 -8.03
CA GLN A 103 -3.62 -6.30 -7.92
C GLN A 103 -4.93 -6.61 -8.65
N ALA A 104 -4.94 -7.53 -9.61
CA ALA A 104 -6.18 -8.03 -10.23
C ALA A 104 -6.89 -9.07 -9.35
N ARG A 105 -6.18 -9.67 -8.38
CA ARG A 105 -6.72 -10.66 -7.46
C ARG A 105 -7.42 -9.96 -6.29
N VAL A 106 -8.68 -10.27 -6.09
CA VAL A 106 -9.46 -9.82 -4.92
C VAL A 106 -9.73 -11.00 -4.00
N ILE A 107 -9.25 -10.92 -2.76
CA ILE A 107 -9.54 -11.89 -1.70
C ILE A 107 -10.77 -11.42 -0.94
N ASP A 108 -11.74 -12.31 -0.76
CA ASP A 108 -12.87 -12.07 0.13
C ASP A 108 -12.63 -12.70 1.51
N PHE A 109 -12.68 -11.87 2.55
CA PHE A 109 -12.46 -12.27 3.94
C PHE A 109 -13.76 -12.45 4.75
N ASP A 110 -14.93 -12.22 4.16
CA ASP A 110 -16.21 -12.18 4.88
C ASP A 110 -16.50 -13.45 5.70
N TYR A 111 -15.96 -14.60 5.27
CA TYR A 111 -16.08 -15.87 5.98
C TYR A 111 -15.49 -15.83 7.39
N TYR A 112 -14.40 -15.09 7.64
CA TYR A 112 -13.83 -14.92 8.98
C TYR A 112 -14.80 -14.22 9.91
N SER A 113 -15.47 -13.15 9.45
CA SER A 113 -16.47 -12.46 10.27
C SER A 113 -17.65 -13.36 10.66
N LYS A 114 -18.10 -14.22 9.73
CA LYS A 114 -19.15 -15.21 9.98
C LYS A 114 -18.69 -16.28 10.97
N ASP A 115 -17.44 -16.72 10.87
CA ASP A 115 -16.90 -17.74 11.76
C ASP A 115 -16.72 -17.20 13.18
N VAL A 116 -16.11 -16.02 13.33
CA VAL A 116 -16.00 -15.30 14.61
C VAL A 116 -17.38 -15.10 15.24
N TRP A 117 -18.36 -14.62 14.47
CA TRP A 117 -19.72 -14.45 14.98
C TRP A 117 -20.32 -15.76 15.48
N ARG A 118 -20.11 -16.89 14.78
CA ARG A 118 -20.58 -18.22 15.22
C ARG A 118 -19.85 -18.68 16.49
N THR A 119 -18.55 -18.47 16.58
CA THR A 119 -17.75 -18.82 17.75
C THR A 119 -18.28 -18.10 18.99
N LEU A 120 -18.51 -16.79 18.89
CA LEU A 120 -18.98 -15.98 20.00
C LEU A 120 -20.46 -16.19 20.35
N ASN A 121 -21.34 -16.38 19.35
CA ASN A 121 -22.79 -16.31 19.56
C ASN A 121 -23.53 -17.66 19.44
N ILE A 122 -22.88 -18.72 18.94
CA ILE A 122 -23.53 -20.02 18.69
C ILE A 122 -22.77 -21.17 19.37
N LYS A 123 -21.47 -21.30 19.11
CA LYS A 123 -20.67 -22.50 19.43
C LYS A 123 -20.80 -22.93 20.89
N TYR A 124 -20.75 -21.96 21.81
CA TYR A 124 -20.77 -22.19 23.26
C TYR A 124 -22.07 -21.71 23.94
N ARG A 125 -23.08 -21.27 23.19
CA ARG A 125 -24.30 -20.66 23.74
C ARG A 125 -25.12 -21.59 24.65
N LYS A 126 -25.05 -22.90 24.41
CA LYS A 126 -25.80 -23.90 25.19
C LYS A 126 -25.07 -24.33 26.47
N LEU A 127 -23.86 -23.84 26.70
CA LEU A 127 -23.09 -24.14 27.90
C LEU A 127 -23.54 -23.27 29.07
N SER A 128 -23.32 -23.75 30.30
CA SER A 128 -23.50 -22.92 31.49
C SER A 128 -22.42 -21.83 31.56
N GLY A 129 -22.66 -20.73 32.28
CA GLY A 129 -21.69 -19.63 32.41
C GLY A 129 -20.30 -20.09 32.85
N SER A 130 -20.20 -20.99 33.83
CA SER A 130 -18.90 -21.56 34.25
C SER A 130 -18.19 -22.30 33.11
N LYS A 131 -18.92 -23.03 32.27
CA LYS A 131 -18.33 -23.71 31.12
C LYS A 131 -18.01 -22.74 29.99
N GLN A 132 -18.80 -21.68 29.81
CA GLN A 132 -18.47 -20.60 28.87
C GLN A 132 -17.18 -19.89 29.28
N TYR A 133 -16.99 -19.64 30.57
CA TYR A 133 -15.74 -19.13 31.12
C TYR A 133 -14.56 -20.05 30.77
N ASP A 134 -14.69 -21.37 31.00
CA ASP A 134 -13.64 -22.34 30.64
C ASP A 134 -13.31 -22.32 29.13
N MET A 135 -14.30 -22.08 28.27
CA MET A 135 -14.11 -22.00 26.81
C MET A 135 -13.70 -20.61 26.30
N SER A 136 -13.55 -19.60 27.17
CA SER A 136 -13.30 -18.23 26.74
C SER A 136 -11.92 -18.00 26.13
N PHE A 137 -10.90 -18.74 26.58
CA PHE A 137 -9.57 -18.71 25.99
C PHE A 137 -9.56 -19.32 24.58
N ASP A 138 -10.16 -20.50 24.40
CA ASP A 138 -10.31 -21.12 23.08
C ASP A 138 -11.10 -20.23 22.10
N ALA A 139 -12.11 -19.51 22.60
CA ALA A 139 -12.86 -18.57 21.78
C ALA A 139 -12.02 -17.35 21.40
N PHE A 140 -11.26 -16.79 22.34
CA PHE A 140 -10.35 -15.68 22.09
C PHE A 140 -9.28 -16.06 21.06
N GLU A 141 -8.58 -17.19 21.25
CA GLU A 141 -7.56 -17.71 20.32
C GLU A 141 -8.13 -17.89 18.91
N SER A 142 -9.33 -18.47 18.79
CA SER A 142 -10.00 -18.63 17.50
C SER A 142 -10.30 -17.28 16.81
N VAL A 143 -10.56 -16.22 17.58
CA VAL A 143 -10.81 -14.88 17.03
C VAL A 143 -9.49 -14.22 16.62
N THR A 144 -8.45 -14.28 17.44
CA THR A 144 -7.13 -13.74 17.11
C THR A 144 -6.51 -14.44 15.91
N ASP A 145 -6.65 -15.77 15.80
CA ASP A 145 -6.21 -16.53 14.63
C ASP A 145 -6.89 -16.04 13.34
N SER A 146 -8.17 -15.66 13.43
CA SER A 146 -8.91 -15.11 12.29
C SER A 146 -8.39 -13.72 11.90
N ILE A 147 -8.08 -12.87 12.89
CA ILE A 147 -7.50 -11.54 12.69
C ILE A 147 -6.12 -11.65 12.05
N ASP A 148 -5.24 -12.48 12.61
CA ASP A 148 -3.89 -12.72 12.11
C ASP A 148 -3.89 -13.30 10.71
N SER A 149 -4.83 -14.21 10.43
CA SER A 149 -4.95 -14.79 9.09
C SER A 149 -5.37 -13.75 8.04
N ILE A 150 -6.21 -12.77 8.39
CA ILE A 150 -6.54 -11.63 7.51
C ILE A 150 -5.29 -10.77 7.31
N ARG A 151 -4.64 -10.34 8.39
CA ARG A 151 -3.43 -9.52 8.37
C ARG A 151 -2.34 -10.12 7.48
N ASN A 152 -2.05 -11.40 7.64
CA ASN A 152 -0.99 -12.12 6.93
C ASN A 152 -1.26 -12.32 5.43
N GLN A 153 -2.51 -12.16 4.98
CA GLN A 153 -2.88 -12.26 3.57
C GLN A 153 -2.92 -10.89 2.87
N VAL A 154 -2.77 -9.80 3.62
CA VAL A 154 -2.69 -8.44 3.09
C VAL A 154 -1.24 -7.98 3.02
N SER A 155 -0.87 -7.38 1.89
CA SER A 155 0.48 -6.89 1.59
C SER A 155 0.42 -5.57 0.82
N PRO A 156 1.54 -4.83 0.71
CA PRO A 156 1.59 -3.59 -0.08
C PRO A 156 1.29 -3.77 -1.58
N SER A 157 1.33 -5.01 -2.09
CA SER A 157 0.97 -5.33 -3.47
C SER A 157 -0.49 -5.78 -3.64
N SER A 158 -1.25 -5.85 -2.53
CA SER A 158 -2.64 -6.29 -2.56
C SER A 158 -3.53 -5.30 -3.30
N SER A 159 -4.58 -5.80 -3.93
CA SER A 159 -5.56 -4.96 -4.59
C SER A 159 -6.37 -4.13 -3.60
N TYR A 160 -6.84 -2.95 -4.03
CA TYR A 160 -7.81 -2.15 -3.28
C TYR A 160 -9.00 -2.98 -2.78
N GLY A 161 -9.53 -3.87 -3.63
CA GLY A 161 -10.65 -4.75 -3.27
C GLY A 161 -10.32 -5.72 -2.13
N THR A 162 -9.11 -6.29 -2.12
CA THR A 162 -8.62 -7.14 -1.02
C THR A 162 -8.50 -6.34 0.27
N ASN A 163 -7.85 -5.17 0.22
CA ASN A 163 -7.64 -4.32 1.40
C ASN A 163 -9.00 -3.84 1.98
N LEU A 164 -9.93 -3.44 1.11
CA LEU A 164 -11.28 -3.05 1.52
C LEU A 164 -12.07 -4.21 2.14
N SER A 165 -12.01 -5.42 1.54
CA SER A 165 -12.66 -6.61 2.11
C SER A 165 -12.10 -6.95 3.50
N ALA A 166 -10.79 -6.80 3.68
CA ALA A 166 -10.11 -7.04 4.94
C ALA A 166 -10.58 -6.05 6.03
N LEU A 167 -10.57 -4.73 5.76
CA LEU A 167 -11.06 -3.72 6.70
C LEU A 167 -12.54 -3.92 7.05
N GLU A 168 -13.38 -4.16 6.06
CA GLU A 168 -14.81 -4.40 6.27
C GLU A 168 -15.05 -5.65 7.15
N THR A 169 -14.21 -6.67 7.00
CA THR A 169 -14.26 -7.91 7.78
C THR A 169 -13.77 -7.68 9.22
N LEU A 170 -12.63 -7.02 9.42
CA LEU A 170 -12.14 -6.67 10.76
C LEU A 170 -13.14 -5.80 11.50
N ARG A 171 -13.76 -4.81 10.84
CA ARG A 171 -14.85 -4.02 11.43
C ARG A 171 -16.04 -4.90 11.88
N LYS A 172 -16.43 -5.93 11.10
CA LYS A 172 -17.48 -6.90 11.52
C LYS A 172 -17.05 -7.74 12.72
N ILE A 173 -15.78 -8.13 12.77
CA ILE A 173 -15.19 -8.89 13.89
C ILE A 173 -15.24 -8.04 15.17
N GLY A 174 -14.75 -6.80 15.13
CA GLY A 174 -14.80 -5.86 16.26
C GLY A 174 -16.24 -5.67 16.77
N LYS A 175 -17.19 -5.43 15.85
CA LYS A 175 -18.62 -5.38 16.19
C LYS A 175 -19.13 -6.65 16.87
N SER A 176 -18.71 -7.84 16.43
CA SER A 176 -19.14 -9.10 17.02
C SER A 176 -18.60 -9.28 18.44
N ILE A 177 -17.35 -8.90 18.69
CA ILE A 177 -16.73 -8.92 20.02
C ILE A 177 -17.48 -7.99 20.99
N LEU A 178 -17.81 -6.77 20.53
CA LEU A 178 -18.50 -5.76 21.34
C LEU A 178 -19.94 -6.16 21.69
N LEU A 179 -20.67 -6.78 20.76
CA LEU A 179 -22.09 -7.10 20.94
C LEU A 179 -22.37 -8.45 21.62
N SER A 180 -21.37 -9.29 21.86
CA SER A 180 -21.58 -10.58 22.54
C SER A 180 -21.79 -10.38 24.05
N ASP A 181 -23.02 -10.55 24.53
CA ASP A 181 -23.46 -10.12 25.86
C ASP A 181 -23.48 -11.23 26.93
N ASP A 182 -22.99 -12.43 26.60
CA ASP A 182 -22.93 -13.56 27.54
C ASP A 182 -21.61 -13.65 28.32
N CYS A 183 -21.48 -14.67 29.17
CA CYS A 183 -20.27 -14.88 29.97
C CYS A 183 -19.04 -15.04 29.09
N LEU A 184 -19.17 -15.72 27.95
CA LEU A 184 -18.10 -15.90 26.98
C LEU A 184 -17.66 -14.54 26.42
N GLY A 185 -18.60 -13.75 25.88
CA GLY A 185 -18.31 -12.44 25.28
C GLY A 185 -17.68 -11.46 26.28
N SER A 186 -18.11 -11.49 27.54
CA SER A 186 -17.50 -10.71 28.62
C SER A 186 -16.03 -11.07 28.84
N GLU A 187 -15.68 -12.37 28.91
CA GLU A 187 -14.28 -12.78 29.11
C GLU A 187 -13.41 -12.55 27.87
N VAL A 188 -13.96 -12.70 26.66
CA VAL A 188 -13.25 -12.38 25.41
C VAL A 188 -12.93 -10.88 25.35
N ARG A 189 -13.88 -10.00 25.70
CA ARG A 189 -13.62 -8.55 25.75
C ARG A 189 -12.49 -8.19 26.71
N LYS A 190 -12.46 -8.78 27.92
CA LYS A 190 -11.37 -8.54 28.88
C LYS A 190 -10.01 -8.93 28.31
N GLN A 191 -9.93 -10.03 27.56
CA GLN A 191 -8.68 -10.45 26.92
C GLN A 191 -8.23 -9.42 25.87
N PHE A 192 -9.15 -8.90 25.05
CA PHE A 192 -8.85 -7.81 24.12
C PHE A 192 -8.59 -6.44 24.79
N GLY A 193 -8.81 -6.29 26.10
CA GLY A 193 -8.35 -5.11 26.85
C GLY A 193 -6.82 -5.08 27.06
N HIS A 194 -6.13 -6.17 26.76
CA HIS A 194 -4.67 -6.28 26.88
C HIS A 194 -3.99 -6.72 25.57
N ASP A 195 -4.76 -6.94 24.52
CA ASP A 195 -4.29 -7.47 23.24
C ASP A 195 -4.45 -6.43 22.13
N SER A 196 -3.37 -6.18 21.40
CA SER A 196 -3.29 -5.19 20.31
C SER A 196 -3.54 -5.78 18.92
N SER A 197 -3.72 -7.11 18.78
CA SER A 197 -3.77 -7.79 17.47
C SER A 197 -4.83 -7.21 16.54
N TYR A 198 -5.98 -6.82 17.08
CA TYR A 198 -7.08 -6.22 16.33
C TYR A 198 -6.67 -4.89 15.68
N VAL A 199 -6.09 -3.98 16.48
CA VAL A 199 -5.70 -2.64 16.02
C VAL A 199 -4.49 -2.73 15.10
N GLU A 200 -3.50 -3.55 15.45
CA GLU A 200 -2.34 -3.81 14.59
C GLU A 200 -2.75 -4.34 13.22
N ALA A 201 -3.74 -5.23 13.15
CA ALA A 201 -4.24 -5.74 11.88
C ALA A 201 -4.95 -4.66 11.07
N MET A 202 -5.76 -3.80 11.69
CA MET A 202 -6.40 -2.69 10.99
C MET A 202 -5.38 -1.69 10.46
N MET A 203 -4.41 -1.29 11.30
CA MET A 203 -3.33 -0.37 10.90
C MET A 203 -2.50 -0.93 9.75
N HIS A 204 -2.05 -2.19 9.84
CA HIS A 204 -1.30 -2.86 8.78
C HIS A 204 -2.02 -2.81 7.42
N ILE A 205 -3.34 -3.01 7.41
CA ILE A 205 -4.12 -2.95 6.15
C ILE A 205 -4.18 -1.53 5.59
N VAL A 206 -4.39 -0.53 6.45
CA VAL A 206 -4.43 0.88 6.03
C VAL A 206 -3.07 1.35 5.53
N GLU A 207 -1.97 0.91 6.14
CA GLU A 207 -0.61 1.17 5.69
C GLU A 207 -0.29 0.55 4.32
N CYS A 208 -0.95 -0.56 3.97
CA CYS A 208 -0.85 -1.18 2.64
C CYS A 208 -1.67 -0.46 1.56
N MET A 209 -2.49 0.52 1.92
CA MET A 209 -3.27 1.34 0.98
C MET A 209 -2.53 2.65 0.66
N SER A 210 -2.68 3.14 -0.58
CA SER A 210 -2.28 4.52 -0.91
C SER A 210 -3.17 5.54 -0.19
N PRO A 211 -2.72 6.80 -0.01
CA PRO A 211 -3.56 7.85 0.60
C PRO A 211 -4.94 7.99 -0.07
N GLU A 212 -5.01 7.91 -1.39
CA GLU A 212 -6.28 7.97 -2.15
C GLU A 212 -7.16 6.76 -1.87
N GLU A 213 -6.57 5.57 -1.78
CA GLU A 213 -7.28 4.34 -1.41
C GLU A 213 -7.82 4.40 0.02
N ARG A 214 -7.07 4.98 0.97
CA ARG A 214 -7.52 5.16 2.37
C ARG A 214 -8.78 6.02 2.44
N VAL A 215 -8.77 7.18 1.79
CA VAL A 215 -9.93 8.07 1.73
C VAL A 215 -11.11 7.41 1.00
N ALA A 216 -10.85 6.70 -0.10
CA ALA A 216 -11.88 5.96 -0.83
C ALA A 216 -12.48 4.82 0.01
N ALA A 217 -11.66 4.14 0.81
CA ALA A 217 -12.10 3.11 1.73
C ALA A 217 -12.94 3.70 2.86
N GLY A 218 -12.50 4.81 3.46
CA GLY A 218 -13.24 5.54 4.50
C GLY A 218 -14.66 5.90 4.03
N ARG A 219 -14.78 6.45 2.81
CA ARG A 219 -16.05 6.84 2.18
C ARG A 219 -16.85 5.67 1.59
N ASN A 220 -16.37 4.43 1.74
CA ASN A 220 -17.01 3.28 1.11
C ASN A 220 -18.37 2.98 1.74
N VAL A 221 -19.41 2.86 0.90
CA VAL A 221 -20.75 2.43 1.32
C VAL A 221 -21.01 1.02 0.81
N SER A 222 -20.63 0.03 1.61
CA SER A 222 -20.88 -1.40 1.32
C SER A 222 -22.35 -1.80 1.34
N GLU A 223 -23.19 -1.11 2.11
CA GLU A 223 -24.60 -1.41 2.27
C GLU A 223 -25.44 -0.13 2.22
N PRO A 224 -26.42 -0.01 1.28
CA PRO A 224 -27.26 1.17 1.18
C PRO A 224 -27.97 1.50 2.50
N GLY A 225 -27.80 2.74 2.97
CA GLY A 225 -28.43 3.24 4.20
C GLY A 225 -27.73 2.85 5.50
N LYS A 226 -26.55 2.23 5.46
CA LYS A 226 -25.78 1.84 6.67
C LYS A 226 -24.55 2.71 6.97
N GLY A 227 -24.44 3.87 6.32
CA GLY A 227 -23.30 4.77 6.48
C GLY A 227 -22.03 4.28 5.78
N GLU A 228 -21.01 5.14 5.85
CA GLU A 228 -19.68 4.90 5.27
C GLU A 228 -18.89 3.93 6.16
N LEU A 229 -17.79 3.38 5.65
CA LEU A 229 -16.93 2.48 6.43
C LEU A 229 -16.32 3.24 7.61
N TYR A 230 -15.92 4.49 7.40
CA TYR A 230 -15.45 5.39 8.46
C TYR A 230 -16.43 5.43 9.63
N ASP A 231 -17.70 5.77 9.39
CA ASP A 231 -18.75 5.83 10.42
C ASP A 231 -18.89 4.52 11.19
N LYS A 232 -18.73 3.40 10.49
CA LYS A 232 -18.86 2.06 11.09
C LYS A 232 -17.67 1.70 11.97
N ILE A 233 -16.46 2.12 11.59
CA ILE A 233 -15.25 1.92 12.39
C ILE A 233 -15.27 2.88 13.59
N ASP A 234 -15.70 4.14 13.39
CA ASP A 234 -15.89 5.12 14.46
C ASP A 234 -16.89 4.63 15.51
N TRP A 235 -18.00 4.01 15.08
CA TRP A 235 -18.91 3.34 16.01
C TRP A 235 -18.22 2.23 16.81
N VAL A 236 -17.38 1.40 16.17
CA VAL A 236 -16.60 0.35 16.88
C VAL A 236 -15.66 0.98 17.90
N ALA A 237 -14.91 2.03 17.53
CA ALA A 237 -13.98 2.71 18.42
C ALA A 237 -14.69 3.30 19.65
N LYS A 238 -15.82 3.99 19.45
CA LYS A 238 -16.62 4.59 20.53
C LYS A 238 -17.18 3.56 21.50
N GLU A 239 -17.69 2.45 20.99
CA GLU A 239 -18.19 1.35 21.83
C GLU A 239 -17.05 0.64 22.57
N ALA A 240 -15.89 0.44 21.92
CA ALA A 240 -14.73 -0.21 22.51
C ALA A 240 -14.09 0.61 23.64
N ALA A 241 -14.11 1.95 23.55
CA ALA A 241 -13.65 2.84 24.60
C ALA A 241 -14.38 2.61 25.94
N GLY A 242 -15.66 2.22 25.90
CA GLY A 242 -16.43 1.86 27.09
C GLY A 242 -15.91 0.61 27.83
N TYR A 243 -15.12 -0.21 27.15
CA TYR A 243 -14.49 -1.43 27.68
C TYR A 243 -12.98 -1.30 27.85
N VAL A 244 -12.38 -0.14 27.54
CA VAL A 244 -10.92 0.06 27.49
C VAL A 244 -10.27 -0.97 26.54
N MET A 245 -10.85 -1.08 25.35
CA MET A 245 -10.42 -2.00 24.30
C MET A 245 -10.09 -1.23 23.02
N PHE A 246 -9.22 -1.84 22.20
CA PHE A 246 -8.88 -1.32 20.88
C PHE A 246 -8.31 0.11 20.90
N GLU A 247 -7.47 0.42 21.90
CA GLU A 247 -6.67 1.65 21.93
C GLU A 247 -5.82 1.75 20.66
N GLY A 248 -5.85 2.89 19.97
CA GLY A 248 -5.17 3.11 18.69
C GLY A 248 -6.10 3.08 17.46
N LEU A 249 -7.38 2.73 17.58
CA LEU A 249 -8.33 2.82 16.46
C LEU A 249 -8.53 4.25 15.93
N GLU A 250 -8.26 5.26 16.74
CA GLU A 250 -8.24 6.65 16.35
C GLU A 250 -7.22 6.94 15.25
N GLU A 251 -6.07 6.26 15.24
CA GLU A 251 -5.04 6.41 14.19
C GLU A 251 -5.54 5.84 12.87
N VAL A 252 -6.22 4.68 12.91
CA VAL A 252 -6.88 4.08 11.75
C VAL A 252 -7.90 5.06 11.15
N LEU A 253 -8.71 5.70 12.00
CA LEU A 253 -9.71 6.66 11.56
C LEU A 253 -9.07 7.90 10.95
N ASN A 254 -8.04 8.48 11.57
CA ASN A 254 -7.33 9.63 11.04
C ASN A 254 -6.80 9.37 9.62
N LEU A 255 -6.21 8.20 9.39
CA LEU A 255 -5.73 7.80 8.06
C LEU A 255 -6.86 7.64 7.03
N LEU A 256 -8.03 7.15 7.45
CA LEU A 256 -9.20 6.97 6.56
C LEU A 256 -9.92 8.29 6.23
N ASP A 257 -9.83 9.31 7.10
CA ASP A 257 -10.38 10.65 6.84
C ASP A 257 -9.48 11.48 5.91
N GLY A 258 -8.23 11.05 5.70
CA GLY A 258 -7.21 11.79 4.98
C GLY A 258 -6.45 12.78 5.86
N GLY A 259 -6.33 12.46 7.16
CA GLY A 259 -5.46 13.18 8.09
C GLY A 259 -4.06 13.30 7.51
N GLU A 260 -3.48 14.49 7.66
CA GLU A 260 -2.21 14.90 7.07
C GLU A 260 -1.13 13.87 7.41
N ASP A 261 -0.69 13.10 6.41
CA ASP A 261 0.67 12.58 6.43
C ASP A 261 1.54 13.85 6.53
N GLU A 262 2.07 14.14 7.72
CA GLU A 262 3.09 15.17 7.93
C GLU A 262 4.33 14.74 7.13
N GLU A 263 4.28 14.85 5.82
CA GLU A 263 5.46 15.03 4.98
C GLU A 263 6.00 16.40 5.38
N ASP A 264 6.87 16.40 6.40
CA ASP A 264 7.78 17.48 6.73
C ASP A 264 8.53 17.86 5.44
N GLU A 265 7.98 18.81 4.68
CA GLU A 265 8.76 19.63 3.76
C GLU A 265 9.77 20.37 4.64
N GLU A 266 10.96 19.78 4.80
CA GLU A 266 12.11 20.44 5.41
C GLU A 266 12.43 21.71 4.63
N ASP A 267 11.81 22.82 5.05
CA ASP A 267 12.23 24.18 4.73
C ASP A 267 13.68 24.33 5.20
N GLN A 268 14.61 24.21 4.25
CA GLN A 268 16.02 24.57 4.45
C GLN A 268 16.13 26.09 4.64
N GLU A 269 15.88 26.58 5.86
CA GLU A 269 16.44 27.84 6.32
C GLU A 269 17.85 27.59 6.88
N ASP A 270 18.83 27.43 5.99
CA ASP A 270 20.23 27.52 6.37
C ASP A 270 20.57 28.97 6.75
N LYS A 271 20.55 29.18 8.07
CA LYS A 271 21.12 30.35 8.75
C LYS A 271 22.64 30.31 8.64
N GLU A 272 23.22 30.95 7.63
CA GLU A 272 24.64 31.34 7.71
C GLU A 272 24.81 32.60 8.55
N ASN A 273 24.96 32.36 9.85
CA ASN A 273 25.59 33.25 10.80
C ASN A 273 27.11 33.28 10.53
N VAL A 274 27.59 34.29 9.81
CA VAL A 274 29.02 34.63 9.77
C VAL A 274 29.24 35.88 10.61
N GLY A 275 29.47 35.66 11.90
CA GLY A 275 30.19 36.62 12.73
C GLY A 275 31.68 36.45 12.46
N ASP A 276 32.31 37.48 11.92
CA ASP A 276 33.77 37.62 11.97
C ASP A 276 34.09 39.02 12.49
N ASP A 277 34.50 39.04 13.76
CA ASP A 277 35.08 40.19 14.43
C ASP A 277 36.46 40.45 13.83
N GLN A 278 36.63 41.62 13.20
CA GLN A 278 37.98 42.16 12.97
C GLN A 278 38.01 43.65 13.34
N GLU A 279 38.58 43.88 14.53
CA GLU A 279 39.21 45.13 14.93
C GLU A 279 40.27 45.52 13.91
N ASP A 280 40.31 46.77 13.44
CA ASP A 280 41.49 47.65 13.56
C ASP A 280 41.25 49.04 12.93
N ALA A 281 41.90 50.02 13.57
CA ALA A 281 42.38 51.29 13.04
C ALA A 281 41.35 52.37 12.65
N GLY A 282 40.92 53.11 13.67
CA GLY A 282 40.53 54.50 13.51
C GLY A 282 41.74 55.42 13.41
N GLU A 283 41.65 56.43 12.53
CA GLU A 283 42.36 57.72 12.58
C GLU A 283 41.86 58.61 11.41
N PRO A 284 42.10 59.92 11.37
CA PRO A 284 41.73 60.94 12.36
C PRO A 284 41.02 62.15 11.68
N HIS A 285 40.27 62.97 12.42
CA HIS A 285 40.37 64.43 12.21
C HIS A 285 39.84 65.29 13.36
N ALA A 286 40.79 66.06 13.89
CA ALA A 286 40.73 67.26 14.73
C ALA A 286 39.40 68.00 14.86
N TYR A 287 39.09 68.44 16.09
CA TYR A 287 38.93 69.87 16.40
C TYR A 287 39.42 70.20 17.81
N ASP A 288 40.28 71.21 17.82
CA ASP A 288 40.85 71.98 18.92
C ASP A 288 39.77 72.77 19.67
N ARG A 289 39.75 72.71 21.02
CA ARG A 289 39.31 73.82 21.88
C ARG A 289 39.82 73.71 23.32
N HIS A 290 40.89 74.46 23.50
CA HIS A 290 41.40 75.15 24.68
C HIS A 290 40.41 75.55 25.82
N ILE A 291 40.99 75.58 27.05
CA ILE A 291 40.58 76.26 28.32
C ILE A 291 39.57 75.49 29.19
N GLY A 292 39.76 75.23 30.49
CA GLY A 292 40.80 75.57 31.45
C GLY A 292 40.38 75.17 32.88
N MET A 293 41.26 74.47 33.58
CA MET A 293 41.72 74.69 34.95
C MET A 293 40.71 75.01 36.10
N GLN A 294 40.58 74.01 36.99
CA GLN A 294 40.60 74.05 38.46
C GLN A 294 39.45 74.67 39.29
N SER A 295 39.07 73.83 40.28
CA SER A 295 38.53 74.11 41.63
C SER A 295 37.05 74.41 41.80
#